data_AF-A0A6S7BQN0-F1
#
_entry.id   AF-A0A6S7BQN0-F1
#
_cell.length_a   1.000
_cell.length_b   1.000
_cell.length_c   1.000
_cell.angle_alpha   90.00
_cell.angle_beta   90.00
_cell.angle_gamma   90.00
#
_symmetry.space_group_name_H-M   'P 1'
#
loop_
_entity.id
_entity.type
_entity.pdbx_description
1 polymer ?
#
loop_
_entity_poly.entity_id
_entity_poly.type
_entity_poly.pdbx_seq_one_letter_code
_entity_poly.pdbx_strand_id
1 'polypeptide(L)' 'MNLSEITVKVHRGQVMRKMEARSMPDLVRKAEALGIEPRLPDGGHR' A
#
# COMPACT_ATOMS: atom_id res chain seq x y z
N MET A 1 1.03 -14.54 8.99
CA MET A 1 1.84 -13.54 9.73
C MET A 1 0.87 -12.53 10.35
N ASN A 2 0.79 -12.44 11.68
CA ASN A 2 -0.08 -11.45 12.34
C ASN A 2 0.67 -10.12 12.46
N LEU A 3 0.35 -9.18 11.57
CA LEU A 3 0.93 -7.83 11.57
C LEU A 3 0.13 -6.95 12.55
N SER A 4 0.81 -6.29 13.49
CA SER A 4 0.12 -5.38 14.40
C SER A 4 -0.38 -4.13 13.66
N GLU A 5 -1.51 -3.57 14.08
CA GLU A 5 -2.03 -2.31 13.54
C GLU A 5 -1.01 -1.17 13.63
N ILE A 6 -0.22 -1.14 14.71
CA ILE A 6 0.88 -0.19 14.90
C ILE A 6 1.87 -0.29 13.74
N THR A 7 2.26 -1.51 13.37
CA THR A 7 3.19 -1.76 12.27
C THR A 7 2.61 -1.31 10.93
N VAL A 8 1.31 -1.56 10.67
CA VAL A 8 0.62 -1.08 9.45
C VAL A 8 0.63 0.45 9.39
N LYS A 9 0.34 1.13 10.50
CA LYS A 9 0.31 2.60 10.57
C LYS A 9 1.69 3.21 10.30
N VAL A 10 2.74 2.65 10.89
CA VAL A 10 4.12 3.10 10.66
C VAL A 10 4.49 2.96 9.18
N HIS A 11 4.22 1.80 8.57
CA HIS A 11 4.55 1.55 7.18
C HIS A 11 3.78 2.50 6.24
N ARG A 12 2.47 2.67 6.50
CA ARG A 12 1.65 3.66 5.79
C ARG A 12 2.25 5.06 5.83
N GLY A 13 2.60 5.57 7.02
CA GLY A 13 3.14 6.92 7.17
C GLY A 13 4.47 7.10 6.43
N GLN A 14 5.34 6.09 6.47
CA GLN A 14 6.60 6.10 5.74
C GLN A 14 6.40 6.14 4.22
N VAL A 15 5.49 5.33 3.68
CA VAL A 15 5.21 5.29 2.25
C VAL A 15 4.57 6.59 1.77
N MET A 16 3.59 7.13 2.52
CA MET A 16 2.99 8.43 2.19
C MET A 16 4.02 9.56 2.15
N ARG A 17 4.98 9.60 3.10
CA ARG A 17 6.07 10.59 3.10
C ARG A 17 6.98 10.43 1.90
N LYS A 18 7.39 9.20 1.57
CA LYS A 18 8.30 8.92 0.42
C LYS A 18 7.67 9.26 -0.93
N MET A 19 6.35 9.13 -1.03
CA MET A 19 5.58 9.36 -2.26
C MET A 19 5.00 10.78 -2.35
N GLU A 20 5.30 11.63 -1.36
CA GLU A 20 4.72 12.97 -1.21
C GLU A 20 3.19 12.95 -1.31
N ALA A 21 2.57 11.93 -0.70
CA ALA A 21 1.14 11.70 -0.78
C ALA A 21 0.40 12.39 0.37
N ARG A 22 -0.65 13.15 0.04
CA ARG A 22 -1.44 13.90 1.04
C ARG A 22 -2.53 13.06 1.71
N SER A 23 -2.85 11.91 1.13
CA SER A 23 -3.85 10.97 1.63
C SER A 23 -3.57 9.55 1.12
N MET A 24 -4.25 8.56 1.70
CA MET A 24 -4.17 7.17 1.22
C MET A 24 -4.66 7.02 -0.23
N PRO A 25 -5.81 7.60 -0.64
CA PRO A 25 -6.24 7.58 -2.03
C PRO A 25 -5.27 8.29 -2.99
N ASP A 26 -4.58 9.33 -2.53
CA ASP A 26 -3.54 10.01 -3.33
C ASP A 26 -2.31 9.12 -3.53
N LEU A 27 -1.93 8.38 -2.48
CA LEU A 27 -0.88 7.37 -2.58
C LEU A 27 -1.23 6.27 -3.60
N VAL A 28 -2.46 5.75 -3.58
CA VAL A 28 -2.91 4.71 -4.53
C VAL A 28 -2.79 5.20 -5.97
N ARG A 29 -3.29 6.41 -6.27
CA ARG A 29 -3.19 7.00 -7.62
C ARG A 29 -1.74 7.18 -8.09
N LYS A 30 -0.84 7.60 -7.19
CA LYS A 30 0.59 7.73 -7.52
C LYS A 30 1.25 6.37 -7.74
N ALA A 31 0.86 5.35 -6.99
CA ALA A 31 1.34 3.99 -7.19
C ALA A 31 0.87 3.41 -8.54
N GLU A 32 -0.40 3.61 -8.90
CA GLU A 32 -0.96 3.24 -10.20
C GLU A 32 -0.23 3.94 -11.36
N ALA A 33 0.07 5.24 -11.23
CA ALA A 33 0.83 5.99 -12.23
C ALA A 33 2.26 5.46 -12.45
N LEU A 34 2.81 4.72 -11.47
CA LEU A 34 4.10 4.05 -11.56
C LEU A 34 3.99 2.59 -12.02
N GLY A 35 2.78 2.11 -12.37
CA GLY A 35 2.54 0.71 -12.74
C GLY A 35 2.60 -0.26 -11.55
N ILE A 36 2.48 0.24 -10.31
CA ILE A 36 2.44 -0.61 -9.12
C ILE A 36 1.01 -1.10 -8.94
N GLU A 37 0.74 -2.32 -9.41
CA GLU A 37 -0.55 -2.96 -9.24
C GLU A 37 -0.64 -3.70 -7.90
N PRO A 38 -1.81 -3.71 -7.23
CA PRO A 38 -2.04 -4.61 -6.13
C PRO A 38 -1.81 -6.04 -6.61
N ARG A 39 -0.96 -6.80 -5.90
CA ARG A 39 -0.92 -8.25 -6.10
C ARG A 39 -2.28 -8.80 -5.68
N LEU A 40 -3.12 -9.09 -6.67
CA LEU A 40 -4.31 -9.91 -6.46
C LEU A 40 -3.82 -11.26 -5.92
N PRO A 41 -4.44 -11.79 -4.85
CA PRO A 41 -4.10 -13.13 -4.39
C PRO A 41 -4.32 -14.09 -5.57
N ASP A 42 -3.28 -14.85 -5.91
CA ASP A 42 -3.39 -15.89 -6.93
C ASP A 42 -4.60 -16.75 -6.54
N GLY A 43 -5.59 -16.86 -7.43
CA GLY A 43 -6.83 -17.62 -7.21
C GLY A 43 -6.62 -19.13 -7.14
N GLY A 44 -5.59 -19.60 -6.42
CA GLY A 44 -5.20 -20.99 -6.26
C GLY A 44 -5.65 -21.57 -4.92
N HIS A 45 -6.95 -21.76 -4.75
CA HIS A 45 -7.50 -22.82 -3.91
C HIS A 45 -8.83 -23.27 -4.51
N ARG A 46 -8.74 -24.16 -5.50
CA ARG A 46 -9.66 -25.29 -5.61
C ARG A 46 -8.88 -26.53 -5.18
#